data_AF-A0A926KXE6-F1
#
_entry.id   AF-A0A926KXE6-F1
#
_cell.length_a   1.000
_cell.length_b   1.000
_cell.length_c   1.000
_cell.angle_alpha   90.00
_cell.angle_beta   90.00
_cell.angle_gamma   90.00
#
_symmetry.space_group_name_H-M   'P 1'
#
loop_
_entity.id
_entity.type
_entity.pdbx_description
1 polymer ?
#
loop_
_entity_poly.entity_id
_entity_poly.type
_entity_poly.pdbx_seq_one_letter_code
_entity_poly.pdbx_strand_id
1 'polypeptide(L)'
;MAWSHWSLDRVVILFVGLAYLFIWIQVTMSHYRQNFHNKAMWAPVILAPLICIIAVLSTLLNSNGWFTAALLCFWLGAAAGLIGFYFHFRGVGLRVGGYALRNFLMGPPIIMPLLFSAISVLGLIAVYGG
;
A
#
# COMPACT_ATOMS: atom_id res chain seq x y z
N MET A 1 1.42 24.79 9.43
CA MET A 1 0.31 24.50 8.50
C MET A 1 0.96 24.23 7.17
N ALA A 2 0.71 23.06 6.57
CA ALA A 2 1.37 22.66 5.33
C ALA A 2 0.75 23.35 4.10
N TRP A 3 -0.58 23.55 4.10
CA TRP A 3 -1.30 24.11 2.95
C TRP A 3 -2.17 25.32 3.28
N SER A 4 -2.26 26.28 2.35
CA SER A 4 -3.19 27.41 2.42
C SER A 4 -4.48 27.21 1.60
N HIS A 5 -4.50 26.22 0.70
CA HIS A 5 -5.61 25.91 -0.21
C HIS A 5 -5.62 24.41 -0.55
N TRP A 6 -6.43 24.00 -1.54
CA TRP A 6 -6.43 22.65 -2.10
C TRP A 6 -5.46 22.57 -3.28
N SER A 7 -4.17 22.52 -2.97
CA SER A 7 -3.10 22.30 -3.95
C SER A 7 -3.12 20.86 -4.48
N LEU A 8 -2.47 20.64 -5.62
CA LEU A 8 -2.45 19.32 -6.29
C LEU A 8 -1.91 18.22 -5.38
N ASP A 9 -0.82 18.48 -4.66
CA ASP A 9 -0.21 17.52 -3.73
C ASP A 9 -1.15 17.16 -2.58
N ARG A 10 -1.90 18.12 -2.02
CA ARG A 10 -2.95 17.84 -1.02
C ARG A 10 -4.06 16.95 -1.57
N VAL A 11 -4.48 17.18 -2.82
CA VAL A 11 -5.48 16.35 -3.50
C VAL A 11 -4.93 14.94 -3.77
N VAL A 12 -3.67 14.82 -4.19
CA VAL A 12 -3.02 13.53 -4.42
C VAL A 12 -2.89 12.74 -3.12
N ILE A 13 -2.51 13.36 -2.01
CA ILE A 13 -2.44 12.69 -0.70
C ILE A 13 -3.82 12.19 -0.27
N LEU A 14 -4.89 12.96 -0.50
CA LEU A 14 -6.26 12.52 -0.22
C LEU A 14 -6.63 11.31 -1.09
N PHE A 15 -6.32 11.38 -2.39
CA PHE A 15 -6.54 10.27 -3.32
C PHE A 15 -5.79 9.01 -2.89
N VAL A 16 -4.52 9.13 -2.47
CA VAL A 16 -3.73 8.01 -1.95
C VAL A 16 -4.42 7.38 -0.73
N GLY A 17 -4.92 8.19 0.20
CA GLY A 17 -5.68 7.70 1.35
C GLY A 17 -6.91 6.89 0.93
N LEU A 18 -7.73 7.42 0.01
CA LEU A 18 -8.91 6.73 -0.51
C LEU A 18 -8.56 5.47 -1.31
N ALA A 19 -7.47 5.49 -2.09
CA ALA A 19 -6.98 4.30 -2.79
C ALA A 19 -6.61 3.19 -1.80
N TYR A 20 -5.99 3.55 -0.67
CA TYR A 20 -5.66 2.59 0.39
C TYR A 20 -6.87 1.95 1.07
N LEU A 21 -8.03 2.61 1.10
CA LEU A 21 -9.28 1.99 1.53
C LEU A 21 -9.65 0.80 0.63
N PHE A 22 -9.61 1.00 -0.69
CA PHE A 22 -9.92 -0.07 -1.64
C PHE A 22 -8.85 -1.17 -1.64
N ILE A 23 -7.57 -0.81 -1.52
CA ILE A 23 -6.48 -1.77 -1.36
C ILE A 23 -6.67 -2.60 -0.08
N TRP A 24 -7.06 -1.97 1.03
CA TRP A 24 -7.33 -2.67 2.28
C TRP A 24 -8.42 -3.72 2.13
N ILE A 25 -9.56 -3.36 1.52
CA ILE A 25 -10.66 -4.31 1.26
C ILE A 25 -10.14 -5.47 0.41
N GLN A 26 -9.47 -5.17 -0.71
CA GLN A 26 -9.01 -6.18 -1.65
C GLN A 26 -7.94 -7.12 -1.05
N VAL A 27 -6.96 -6.59 -0.31
CA VAL A 27 -5.90 -7.38 0.31
C VAL A 27 -6.44 -8.24 1.44
N THR A 28 -7.38 -7.72 2.23
CA THR A 28 -8.04 -8.46 3.32
C THR A 28 -8.81 -9.64 2.76
N MET A 29 -9.65 -9.43 1.73
CA MET A 29 -10.39 -10.52 1.07
C MET A 29 -9.45 -11.57 0.46
N SER A 30 -8.39 -11.12 -0.22
CA SER A 30 -7.43 -12.01 -0.88
C SER A 30 -6.65 -12.87 0.11
N HIS A 31 -6.22 -12.29 1.24
CA HIS A 31 -5.47 -12.99 2.27
C HIS A 31 -6.36 -13.86 3.16
N TYR A 32 -7.61 -13.44 3.40
CA TYR A 32 -8.62 -14.27 4.06
C TYR A 32 -8.93 -15.53 3.25
N ARG A 33 -9.02 -15.45 1.91
CA ARG A 33 -9.16 -16.62 1.03
C ARG A 33 -8.00 -17.62 1.14
N GLN A 34 -6.86 -17.21 1.69
CA GLN A 34 -5.70 -18.05 1.95
C GLN A 34 -5.54 -18.38 3.46
N ASN A 35 -6.60 -18.16 4.25
CA ASN A 35 -6.67 -18.42 5.69
C ASN A 35 -5.54 -17.77 6.51
N PHE A 36 -4.93 -16.69 6.01
CA PHE A 36 -3.77 -16.05 6.65
C PHE A 36 -2.68 -17.03 7.09
N HIS A 37 -2.42 -18.06 6.27
CA HIS A 37 -1.52 -19.17 6.64
C HIS A 37 -0.08 -18.72 6.95
N ASN A 38 0.32 -17.52 6.53
CA ASN A 38 1.59 -16.90 6.88
C ASN A 38 1.33 -15.58 7.62
N LYS A 39 1.97 -15.40 8.79
CA LYS A 39 1.85 -14.19 9.62
C LYS A 39 2.20 -12.91 8.85
N ALA A 40 3.11 -12.96 7.88
CA ALA A 40 3.47 -11.82 7.05
C ALA A 40 2.29 -11.26 6.23
N MET A 41 1.24 -12.06 5.99
CA MET A 41 0.04 -11.62 5.29
C MET A 41 -0.75 -10.56 6.05
N TRP A 42 -0.59 -10.46 7.38
CA TRP A 42 -1.25 -9.43 8.18
C TRP A 42 -0.64 -8.04 8.02
N ALA A 43 0.63 -7.94 7.60
CA ALA A 43 1.32 -6.66 7.45
C ALA A 43 0.55 -5.67 6.54
N PRO A 44 0.20 -6.01 5.28
CA PRO A 44 -0.57 -5.09 4.44
C PRO A 44 -2.02 -4.90 4.90
N VAL A 45 -2.59 -5.85 5.64
CA VAL A 45 -3.98 -5.79 6.16
C VAL A 45 -4.11 -4.75 7.27
N ILE A 46 -3.09 -4.62 8.12
CA ILE A 46 -3.03 -3.62 9.19
C ILE A 46 -2.52 -2.29 8.64
N LEU A 47 -1.52 -2.32 7.76
CA LEU A 47 -0.88 -1.11 7.29
C LEU A 47 -1.74 -0.30 6.31
N ALA A 48 -2.49 -0.96 5.41
CA ALA A 48 -3.36 -0.24 4.45
C ALA A 48 -4.40 0.69 5.12
N PRO A 49 -5.21 0.25 6.10
CA PRO A 49 -6.18 1.13 6.75
C PRO A 49 -5.49 2.21 7.58
N LEU A 50 -4.31 1.94 8.13
CA LEU A 50 -3.51 2.95 8.83
C LEU A 50 -3.05 4.06 7.87
N ILE A 51 -2.53 3.70 6.69
CA ILE A 51 -2.15 4.68 5.65
C ILE A 51 -3.39 5.47 5.19
N CYS A 52 -4.52 4.80 4.97
CA CYS A 52 -5.79 5.46 4.62
C CYS A 52 -6.17 6.54 5.64
N ILE A 53 -6.26 6.17 6.92
CA ILE A 53 -6.67 7.08 7.99
C ILE A 53 -5.69 8.25 8.10
N ILE A 54 -4.39 7.98 8.13
CA ILE A 54 -3.37 9.02 8.32
C ILE A 54 -3.30 9.97 7.12
N ALA A 55 -3.39 9.47 5.89
CA ALA A 55 -3.39 10.32 4.70
C ALA A 55 -4.67 11.18 4.61
N VAL A 56 -5.84 10.65 4.96
CA VAL A 56 -7.06 11.44 5.02
C VAL A 56 -6.94 12.51 6.12
N LEU A 57 -6.54 12.13 7.34
CA LEU A 57 -6.40 13.08 8.45
C LEU A 57 -5.34 14.15 8.19
N SER A 58 -4.24 13.83 7.49
CA SER A 58 -3.25 14.84 7.12
C SER A 58 -3.84 15.91 6.21
N THR A 59 -4.68 15.53 5.26
CA THR A 59 -5.33 16.49 4.35
C THR A 59 -6.45 17.29 5.00
N LEU A 60 -7.21 16.69 5.92
CA LEU A 60 -8.33 17.37 6.60
C LEU A 60 -7.85 18.30 7.72
N LEU A 61 -6.92 17.81 8.56
CA LEU A 61 -6.46 18.54 9.74
C LEU A 61 -5.28 19.47 9.43
N ASN A 62 -4.56 19.25 8.33
CA ASN A 62 -3.54 20.16 7.79
C ASN A 62 -2.52 20.65 8.83
N SER A 63 -2.04 19.73 9.67
CA SER A 63 -1.03 19.99 10.69
C SER A 63 0.30 19.35 10.31
N ASN A 64 1.41 19.96 10.75
CA ASN A 64 2.76 19.43 10.48
C ASN A 64 2.93 18.00 11.05
N GLY A 65 2.28 17.70 12.19
CA GLY A 65 2.33 16.37 12.80
C GLY A 65 1.67 15.30 11.93
N TRP A 66 0.47 15.57 11.40
CA TRP A 66 -0.21 14.64 10.50
C TRP A 66 0.50 14.50 9.15
N PHE A 67 1.11 15.58 8.66
CA PHE A 67 1.94 15.53 7.46
C PHE A 67 3.15 14.60 7.63
N THR A 68 3.89 14.74 8.73
CA THR A 68 5.01 13.85 9.06
C THR A 68 4.54 12.40 9.22
N ALA A 69 3.40 12.17 9.87
CA ALA A 69 2.83 10.83 10.01
C ALA A 69 2.50 10.20 8.64
N ALA A 70 1.93 10.98 7.71
CA ALA A 70 1.65 10.51 6.35
C ALA A 70 2.93 10.17 5.59
N LEU A 71 3.96 11.01 5.66
CA LEU A 71 5.28 10.74 5.08
C LEU A 71 5.87 9.41 5.58
N LEU A 72 5.85 9.17 6.89
CA LEU A 72 6.33 7.91 7.47
C LEU A 72 5.50 6.71 6.98
N CYS A 73 4.18 6.88 6.91
CA CYS A 73 3.27 5.84 6.42
C CYS A 73 3.52 5.48 4.95
N PHE A 74 3.82 6.46 4.10
CA PHE A 74 4.14 6.21 2.69
C PHE A 74 5.48 5.48 2.52
N TRP A 75 6.50 5.82 3.31
CA TRP A 75 7.74 5.04 3.31
C TRP A 75 7.53 3.59 3.78
N LEU A 76 6.77 3.40 4.86
CA LEU A 76 6.41 2.07 5.34
C LEU A 76 5.63 1.28 4.30
N GLY A 77 4.66 1.92 3.62
CA GLY A 77 3.85 1.26 2.61
C GLY A 77 4.65 0.90 1.35
N ALA A 78 5.56 1.77 0.91
CA ALA A 78 6.49 1.48 -0.17
C ALA A 78 7.35 0.25 0.13
N ALA A 79 7.96 0.20 1.33
CA ALA A 79 8.78 -0.93 1.77
C ALA A 79 7.96 -2.23 1.94
N ALA A 80 6.79 -2.14 2.58
CA ALA A 80 5.91 -3.29 2.80
C ALA A 80 5.45 -3.93 1.48
N GLY A 81 5.13 -3.11 0.46
CA GLY A 81 4.80 -3.59 -0.87
C GLY A 81 5.96 -4.35 -1.53
N LEU A 82 7.20 -3.84 -1.45
CA LEU A 82 8.37 -4.54 -1.99
C LEU A 82 8.66 -5.86 -1.27
N ILE A 83 8.53 -5.89 0.06
CA ILE A 83 8.65 -7.11 0.86
C ILE A 83 7.55 -8.12 0.47
N GLY A 84 6.31 -7.65 0.30
CA GLY A 84 5.20 -8.47 -0.17
C GLY A 84 5.44 -9.05 -1.56
N PHE A 85 6.03 -8.28 -2.48
CA PHE A 85 6.39 -8.74 -3.81
C PHE A 85 7.38 -9.90 -3.74
N TYR A 86 8.42 -9.80 -2.90
CA TYR A 86 9.36 -10.91 -2.69
C TYR A 86 8.64 -12.19 -2.23
N PHE A 87 7.74 -12.09 -1.25
CA PHE A 87 6.98 -13.26 -0.78
C PHE A 87 6.06 -13.84 -1.87
N HIS A 88 5.38 -12.99 -2.63
CA HIS A 88 4.49 -13.43 -3.71
C HIS A 88 5.28 -14.08 -4.84
N PHE A 89 6.37 -13.47 -5.26
CA PHE A 89 7.26 -14.00 -6.30
C PHE A 89 7.84 -15.36 -5.88
N ARG A 90 8.40 -15.45 -4.66
CA ARG A 90 8.89 -16.74 -4.12
C ARG A 90 7.76 -17.77 -4.06
N GLY A 91 6.55 -17.36 -3.65
CA GLY A 91 5.38 -18.24 -3.58
C GLY A 91 4.96 -18.82 -4.93
N VAL A 92 5.15 -18.09 -6.04
CA VAL A 92 4.95 -18.62 -7.39
C VAL A 92 5.94 -19.77 -7.66
N GLY A 93 7.22 -19.58 -7.33
CA GLY A 93 8.27 -20.57 -7.56
C GLY A 93 8.13 -21.87 -6.75
N LEU A 94 7.39 -21.84 -5.63
CA LEU A 94 7.13 -23.02 -4.80
C LEU A 94 6.03 -23.92 -5.36
N ARG A 95 5.30 -23.50 -6.40
CA ARG A 95 4.27 -24.33 -7.04
C ARG A 95 4.88 -25.37 -7.97
N VAL A 96 4.13 -26.45 -8.21
CA VAL A 96 4.53 -27.48 -9.18
C VAL A 96 4.77 -26.85 -10.55
N GLY A 97 5.97 -27.08 -11.11
CA GLY A 97 6.47 -26.46 -12.34
C GLY A 97 7.03 -25.05 -12.19
N GLY A 98 7.30 -24.60 -10.96
CA GLY A 98 8.08 -23.40 -10.65
C GLY A 98 7.50 -22.12 -11.26
N TYR A 99 8.34 -21.33 -11.92
CA TYR A 99 7.98 -20.06 -12.55
C TYR A 99 7.30 -20.21 -13.92
N ALA A 100 6.60 -21.32 -14.18
CA ALA A 100 5.77 -21.44 -15.39
C ALA A 100 4.70 -20.33 -15.41
N LEU A 101 4.40 -19.78 -16.60
CA LEU A 101 3.46 -18.65 -16.75
C LEU A 101 2.10 -18.89 -16.05
N ARG A 102 1.56 -20.11 -16.13
CA ARG A 102 0.32 -20.50 -15.43
C ARG A 102 0.34 -20.23 -13.93
N ASN A 103 1.51 -20.33 -13.28
CA ASN A 103 1.65 -20.12 -11.84
C ASN A 103 1.67 -18.63 -11.48
N PHE A 104 2.03 -17.73 -12.41
CA PHE A 104 1.82 -16.29 -12.22
C PHE A 104 0.34 -15.90 -12.36
N LEU A 105 -0.44 -16.63 -13.16
CA LEU A 105 -1.88 -16.40 -13.34
C LEU A 105 -2.72 -16.97 -12.18
N MET A 106 -2.35 -18.16 -11.68
CA MET A 106 -3.11 -18.89 -10.67
C MET A 106 -2.51 -18.80 -9.26
N GLY A 107 -1.28 -18.28 -9.15
CA GLY A 107 -0.53 -18.16 -7.90
C GLY A 107 -0.81 -16.88 -7.11
N PRO A 108 0.02 -16.59 -6.10
CA PRO A 108 -0.02 -15.31 -5.40
C PRO A 108 0.14 -14.16 -6.41
N PRO A 109 -0.74 -13.16 -6.42
CA PRO A 109 -0.72 -12.10 -7.42
C PRO A 109 0.49 -11.19 -7.20
N ILE A 110 1.47 -11.20 -8.08
CA ILE A 110 2.72 -10.41 -7.90
C ILE A 110 2.52 -8.90 -8.13
N ILE A 111 1.50 -8.50 -8.89
CA ILE A 111 1.24 -7.09 -9.19
C ILE A 111 0.61 -6.35 -8.01
N MET A 112 -0.21 -7.02 -7.21
CA MET A 112 -0.90 -6.39 -6.08
C MET A 112 0.04 -5.76 -5.04
N PRO A 113 1.11 -6.44 -4.56
CA PRO A 113 2.07 -5.82 -3.66
C PRO A 113 2.90 -4.71 -4.32
N LEU A 114 3.13 -4.76 -5.63
CA LEU A 114 3.75 -3.66 -6.37
C LEU A 114 2.83 -2.45 -6.47
N LEU A 115 1.52 -2.65 -6.69
CA LEU A 115 0.53 -1.57 -6.66
C LEU A 115 0.44 -0.93 -5.27
N PHE A 116 0.51 -1.74 -4.21
CA PHE A 116 0.61 -1.25 -2.84
C PHE A 116 1.82 -0.31 -2.69
N SER A 117 2.99 -0.70 -3.21
CA SER A 117 4.19 0.14 -3.17
C SER A 117 4.02 1.42 -4.02
N ALA A 118 3.51 1.29 -5.25
CA ALA A 118 3.35 2.40 -6.18
C ALA A 118 2.42 3.50 -5.66
N ILE A 119 1.32 3.14 -4.99
CA ILE A 119 0.39 4.12 -4.40
C ILE A 119 1.03 4.85 -3.21
N SER A 120 1.87 4.19 -2.42
CA SER A 120 2.71 4.85 -1.42
C SER A 120 3.73 5.80 -2.05
N VAL A 121 4.41 5.36 -3.12
CA VAL A 121 5.37 6.21 -3.86
C VAL A 121 4.69 7.43 -4.45
N LEU A 122 3.45 7.32 -4.94
CA LEU A 122 2.68 8.49 -5.38
C LEU A 122 2.47 9.50 -4.24
N GLY A 123 2.21 9.03 -3.02
CA GLY A 123 2.16 9.87 -1.83
C GLY A 123 3.49 10.53 -1.50
N LEU A 124 4.61 9.81 -1.63
CA LEU A 124 5.96 10.38 -1.47
C LEU A 124 6.26 11.45 -2.53
N ILE A 125 5.88 11.22 -3.79
CA ILE A 125 6.03 12.20 -4.87
C ILE A 125 5.25 13.47 -4.55
N ALA A 126 4.03 13.35 -4.02
CA ALA A 126 3.26 14.52 -3.59
C ALA A 126 3.93 15.27 -2.43
N VAL A 127 4.51 14.54 -1.46
CA VAL A 127 5.21 15.15 -0.32
C VAL A 127 6.51 15.86 -0.71
N TYR A 128 7.29 15.32 -1.64
CA TYR A 128 8.59 15.87 -2.02
C TYR A 128 8.55 16.79 -3.26
N GLY A 129 7.54 16.65 -4.11
CA GLY A 129 7.38 17.42 -5.34
C GLY A 129 6.39 18.58 -5.25
N GLY A 130 5.69 18.70 -4.12
CA GLY A 130 4.76 19.79 -3.80
C GLY A 130 5.42 20.93 -3.02
#